data_AF-A0A7S4SYK6-F1
#
_entry.id   AF-A0A7S4SYK6-F1
#
_cell.length_a   1.000
_cell.length_b   1.000
_cell.length_c   1.000
_cell.angle_alpha   90.00
_cell.angle_beta   90.00
_cell.angle_gamma   90.00
#
_symmetry.space_group_name_H-M   'P 1'
#
loop_
_entity.id
_entity.type
_entity.pdbx_description
1 polymer ?
#
loop_
_entity_poly.entity_id
_entity_poly.type
_entity_poly.pdbx_seq_one_letter_code
_entity_poly.pdbx_strand_id
1 'polypeptide(L)'
;GVPTSRPRCLSDMAACRPLSDDFAEEALWGPQQQSAIDCGVLKRHNLGTDLPIFSLELHKTNNSLDNLRRYYGICTEATDLMVTTSCFATWKQGRYQNGCAKVIPAVPANGTESRRVRVFFFDDNINLNIRGTSAGSSDAKGICNLRDISQGEFIDFSEGKNGFKRETAFRHTLIHHSNEYNNVMVQVNILDAMSNPHYFTSIIKKYAQADEKLIVYMDVNGTILWDDTIMGLGQEEVLLSTMMACIEVRPSASQDFVWESKRTVRLDPDKPKSIKQLVHEISEGDKVFYRSFWSLKTSERLLTELVPFGEIRWTSGIAEEKPPLSVQGFSDMFHSYMEEIKQQVVSQGMTASWFRCLEMLREGGHSVVLQSFGMDTHRVVRHSVDDERKVLHIAVNVELWSDRDRTMFAEQFKPPASTAQEHAAKGTVCGCGGPGGGSGLWGLLQASM
;
A
#
# COMPACT_ATOMS: atom_id res chain seq x y z
N GLY A 1 46.91 -50.01 -42.82
CA GLY A 1 46.84 -48.80 -43.66
C GLY A 1 45.45 -48.73 -44.25
N VAL A 2 44.64 -47.79 -43.77
CA VAL A 2 43.23 -47.63 -44.18
C VAL A 2 42.98 -46.12 -44.33
N PRO A 3 42.26 -45.68 -45.38
CA PRO A 3 42.41 -44.33 -45.93
C PRO A 3 41.50 -43.31 -45.27
N THR A 4 41.95 -42.07 -45.37
CA THR A 4 41.31 -40.79 -45.07
C THR A 4 39.99 -40.59 -45.78
N SER A 5 38.97 -40.09 -45.06
CA SER A 5 37.88 -39.30 -45.64
C SER A 5 37.71 -38.00 -44.85
N ARG A 6 37.66 -36.88 -45.58
CA ARG A 6 37.48 -35.51 -45.07
C ARG A 6 36.01 -35.27 -44.67
N PRO A 7 35.74 -34.35 -43.72
CA PRO A 7 34.39 -34.05 -43.28
C PRO A 7 33.63 -33.22 -44.33
N ARG A 8 32.35 -33.56 -44.56
CA ARG A 8 31.40 -32.73 -45.30
C ARG A 8 30.87 -31.63 -44.38
N CYS A 9 30.95 -30.38 -44.84
CA CYS A 9 30.17 -29.28 -44.29
C CYS A 9 28.68 -29.56 -44.48
N LEU A 10 27.91 -29.54 -43.40
CA LEU A 10 26.46 -29.39 -43.42
C LEU A 10 26.17 -27.91 -43.16
N SER A 11 26.01 -27.17 -44.25
CA SER A 11 25.18 -25.97 -44.28
C SER A 11 23.70 -26.41 -44.36
N ASP A 12 22.84 -25.59 -43.76
CA ASP A 12 21.38 -25.59 -43.91
C ASP A 12 20.60 -26.67 -43.14
N MET A 13 20.13 -26.28 -41.95
CA MET A 13 18.70 -26.35 -41.56
C MET A 13 18.53 -25.72 -40.17
N ALA A 14 18.27 -24.41 -40.14
CA ALA A 14 17.64 -23.74 -39.02
C ALA A 14 16.53 -22.85 -39.57
N ALA A 15 15.48 -23.49 -40.08
CA ALA A 15 14.21 -22.82 -40.28
C ALA A 15 13.64 -22.53 -38.87
N CYS A 16 13.64 -21.25 -38.49
CA CYS A 16 12.84 -20.74 -37.39
C CYS A 16 11.40 -21.26 -37.57
N ARG A 17 10.95 -22.09 -36.63
CA ARG A 17 9.53 -22.38 -36.48
C ARG A 17 8.81 -21.06 -36.13
N PRO A 18 7.63 -20.77 -36.69
CA PRO A 18 6.80 -19.71 -36.16
C PRO A 18 6.35 -20.14 -34.76
N LEU A 19 6.66 -19.31 -33.75
CA LEU A 19 5.91 -19.28 -32.49
C LEU A 19 4.51 -18.77 -32.84
N SER A 20 3.64 -19.67 -33.28
CA SER A 20 2.19 -19.48 -33.25
C SER A 20 1.60 -20.65 -32.46
N ASP A 21 2.08 -20.80 -31.23
CA ASP A 21 1.26 -21.39 -30.19
C ASP A 21 0.48 -20.21 -29.62
N ASP A 22 -0.73 -20.02 -30.16
CA ASP A 22 -1.78 -19.34 -29.42
C ASP A 22 -1.87 -20.05 -28.06
N PHE A 23 -1.29 -19.43 -27.04
CA PHE A 23 -1.40 -19.89 -25.67
C PHE A 23 -2.89 -20.11 -25.40
N ALA A 24 -3.25 -21.32 -24.97
CA ALA A 24 -4.57 -21.59 -24.45
C ALA A 24 -4.73 -20.84 -23.10
N GLU A 25 -4.85 -19.50 -23.17
CA GLU A 25 -5.12 -18.61 -22.04
C GLU A 25 -6.46 -18.95 -21.38
N GLU A 26 -7.36 -19.63 -22.10
CA GLU A 26 -8.69 -20.06 -21.62
C GLU A 26 -8.65 -20.93 -20.35
N ALA A 27 -7.54 -21.64 -20.07
CA ALA A 27 -7.46 -22.54 -18.91
C ALA A 27 -7.02 -21.86 -17.60
N LEU A 28 -6.55 -20.61 -17.64
CA LEU A 28 -5.97 -19.93 -16.47
C LEU A 28 -6.96 -19.00 -15.76
N TRP A 29 -8.03 -18.57 -16.43
CA TRP A 29 -8.94 -17.53 -15.94
C TRP A 29 -10.34 -18.07 -15.65
N GLY A 30 -11.00 -17.50 -14.65
CA GLY A 30 -12.40 -17.82 -14.35
C GLY A 30 -13.35 -17.32 -15.45
N PRO A 31 -14.58 -17.88 -15.56
CA PRO A 31 -15.53 -17.53 -16.61
C PRO A 31 -15.87 -16.03 -16.73
N GLN A 32 -16.01 -15.26 -15.63
CA GLN A 32 -16.23 -13.81 -15.75
C GLN A 32 -14.96 -13.04 -16.09
N GLN A 33 -13.78 -13.51 -15.69
CA GLN A 33 -12.53 -12.86 -16.11
C GLN A 33 -12.40 -12.97 -17.64
N GLN A 34 -12.63 -14.17 -18.18
CA GLN A 34 -12.65 -14.38 -19.63
C GLN A 34 -13.78 -13.56 -20.28
N SER A 35 -15.00 -13.61 -19.74
CA SER A 35 -16.12 -12.81 -20.27
C SER A 35 -15.85 -11.29 -20.24
N ALA A 36 -15.17 -10.78 -19.20
CA ALA A 36 -14.80 -9.37 -19.10
C ALA A 36 -13.76 -8.95 -20.14
N ILE A 37 -12.85 -9.87 -20.49
CA ILE A 37 -11.90 -9.73 -21.60
C ILE A 37 -12.67 -9.76 -22.93
N ASP A 38 -13.53 -10.76 -23.12
CA ASP A 38 -14.27 -10.99 -24.37
C ASP A 38 -15.26 -9.86 -24.69
N CYS A 39 -15.87 -9.25 -23.67
CA CYS A 39 -16.77 -8.11 -23.86
C CYS A 39 -16.06 -6.76 -24.02
N GLY A 40 -14.72 -6.75 -24.07
CA GLY A 40 -13.90 -5.57 -24.37
C GLY A 40 -13.78 -4.56 -23.23
N VAL A 41 -14.15 -4.95 -22.01
CA VAL A 41 -14.13 -4.08 -20.82
C VAL A 41 -12.74 -4.02 -20.24
N LEU A 42 -12.09 -5.18 -20.14
CA LEU A 42 -10.67 -5.28 -19.88
C LEU A 42 -9.94 -5.24 -21.22
N LYS A 43 -9.17 -4.16 -21.44
CA LYS A 43 -8.31 -4.06 -22.64
C LYS A 43 -6.91 -4.50 -22.28
N ARG A 44 -6.42 -5.55 -22.93
CA ARG A 44 -5.05 -6.04 -22.71
C ARG A 44 -4.03 -4.95 -23.09
N HIS A 45 -3.07 -4.70 -22.21
CA HIS A 45 -1.92 -3.83 -22.48
C HIS A 45 -0.71 -4.66 -22.86
N ASN A 46 -0.20 -4.44 -24.07
CA ASN A 46 1.06 -5.03 -24.50
C ASN A 46 2.24 -4.16 -24.03
N LEU A 47 2.83 -4.53 -22.90
CA LEU A 47 4.05 -3.88 -22.37
C LEU A 47 5.33 -4.65 -22.72
N GLY A 48 5.27 -5.60 -23.65
CA GLY A 48 6.40 -6.49 -23.97
C GLY A 48 6.74 -7.46 -22.83
N THR A 49 5.73 -7.88 -22.08
CA THR A 49 5.82 -8.85 -20.99
C THR A 49 4.74 -9.92 -21.17
N ASP A 50 5.00 -11.12 -20.67
CA ASP A 50 4.05 -12.23 -20.67
C ASP A 50 3.01 -12.10 -19.55
N LEU A 51 3.11 -11.06 -18.70
CA LEU A 51 2.18 -10.82 -17.61
C LEU A 51 0.80 -10.34 -18.13
N PRO A 52 -0.29 -10.81 -17.52
CA PRO A 52 -1.65 -10.50 -17.93
C PRO A 52 -2.09 -9.14 -17.37
N ILE A 53 -1.72 -8.08 -18.10
CA ILE A 53 -1.98 -6.69 -17.73
C ILE A 53 -3.14 -6.14 -18.56
N PHE A 54 -4.15 -5.61 -17.90
CA PHE A 54 -5.35 -5.04 -18.51
C PHE A 54 -5.60 -3.63 -18.03
N SER A 55 -6.28 -2.82 -18.83
CA SER A 55 -6.85 -1.57 -18.37
C SER A 55 -8.34 -1.67 -18.16
N LEU A 56 -8.78 -0.88 -17.19
CA LEU A 56 -10.18 -0.73 -16.83
C LEU A 56 -10.47 0.75 -16.57
N GLU A 57 -11.58 1.25 -17.10
CA GLU A 57 -12.00 2.63 -16.88
C GLU A 57 -13.09 2.70 -15.81
N LEU A 58 -12.75 3.24 -14.64
CA LEU A 58 -13.66 3.41 -13.51
C LEU A 58 -14.06 4.86 -13.27
N HIS A 59 -13.43 5.84 -13.94
CA HIS A 59 -13.80 7.25 -13.82
C HIS A 59 -14.39 7.86 -15.10
N LYS A 60 -15.37 8.76 -14.92
CA LYS A 60 -15.80 9.82 -15.87
C LYS A 60 -16.37 9.42 -17.23
N THR A 61 -16.86 8.18 -17.40
CA THR A 61 -17.62 7.81 -18.61
C THR A 61 -19.09 7.50 -18.33
N ASN A 62 -19.91 7.58 -19.38
CA ASN A 62 -21.32 7.18 -19.37
C ASN A 62 -21.53 5.71 -18.92
N ASN A 63 -20.47 4.90 -18.89
CA ASN A 63 -20.50 3.47 -18.53
C ASN A 63 -19.84 3.17 -17.16
N SER A 64 -19.59 4.19 -16.32
CA SER A 64 -18.88 4.01 -15.05
C SER A 64 -19.54 3.00 -14.11
N LEU A 65 -20.88 2.96 -14.05
CA LEU A 65 -21.62 1.97 -13.25
C LEU A 65 -21.44 0.53 -13.78
N ASP A 66 -21.56 0.33 -15.09
CA ASP A 66 -21.38 -0.99 -15.68
C ASP A 66 -19.95 -1.50 -15.50
N ASN A 67 -18.96 -0.62 -15.65
CA ASN A 67 -17.56 -0.97 -15.39
C ASN A 67 -17.30 -1.26 -13.90
N LEU A 68 -17.93 -0.52 -12.98
CA LEU A 68 -17.87 -0.80 -11.54
C LEU A 68 -18.47 -2.18 -11.22
N ARG A 69 -19.64 -2.52 -11.77
CA ARG A 69 -20.28 -3.83 -11.57
C ARG A 69 -19.42 -4.97 -12.11
N ARG A 70 -18.81 -4.78 -13.28
CA ARG A 70 -17.90 -5.78 -13.87
C ARG A 70 -16.62 -5.93 -13.05
N TYR A 71 -16.04 -4.82 -12.58
CA TYR A 71 -14.91 -4.85 -11.66
C TYR A 71 -15.22 -5.66 -10.40
N TYR A 72 -16.36 -5.37 -9.79
CA TYR A 72 -16.85 -6.11 -8.63
C TYR A 72 -17.09 -7.60 -8.94
N GLY A 73 -17.64 -7.93 -10.11
CA GLY A 73 -17.79 -9.32 -10.57
C GLY A 73 -16.44 -10.05 -10.66
N ILE A 74 -15.44 -9.44 -11.31
CA ILE A 74 -14.07 -9.96 -11.40
C ILE A 74 -13.50 -10.24 -10.00
N CYS A 75 -13.64 -9.28 -9.07
CA CYS A 75 -13.17 -9.46 -7.69
C CYS A 75 -13.95 -10.53 -6.92
N THR A 76 -15.25 -10.70 -7.19
CA THR A 76 -16.09 -11.71 -6.54
C THR A 76 -15.71 -13.13 -6.98
N GLU A 77 -15.37 -13.31 -8.26
CA GLU A 77 -14.97 -14.61 -8.79
C GLU A 77 -13.54 -15.00 -8.47
N ALA A 78 -12.62 -14.04 -8.38
CA ALA A 78 -11.22 -14.31 -8.12
C ALA A 78 -11.03 -15.04 -6.78
N THR A 79 -10.25 -16.12 -6.78
CA THR A 79 -9.96 -16.96 -5.61
C THR A 79 -8.52 -16.79 -5.10
N ASP A 80 -7.80 -15.81 -5.62
CA ASP A 80 -6.39 -15.58 -5.33
C ASP A 80 -6.08 -14.07 -5.42
N LEU A 81 -4.78 -13.76 -5.37
CA LEU A 81 -4.18 -12.45 -5.48
C LEU A 81 -4.39 -11.85 -6.86
N MET A 82 -4.84 -10.59 -6.87
CA MET A 82 -4.81 -9.71 -8.03
C MET A 82 -4.21 -8.37 -7.65
N VAL A 83 -3.83 -7.59 -8.65
CA VAL A 83 -3.27 -6.25 -8.47
C VAL A 83 -4.15 -5.24 -9.19
N THR A 84 -4.52 -4.17 -8.50
CA THR A 84 -5.15 -3.00 -9.10
C THR A 84 -4.29 -1.77 -8.86
N THR A 85 -3.82 -1.15 -9.94
CA THR A 85 -3.03 0.08 -9.87
C THR A 85 -3.90 1.27 -10.25
N SER A 86 -4.06 2.21 -9.33
CA SER A 86 -4.88 3.42 -9.50
C SER A 86 -4.09 4.59 -10.07
N CYS A 87 -4.77 5.54 -10.71
CA CYS A 87 -4.13 6.71 -11.33
C CYS A 87 -3.76 7.78 -10.29
N PHE A 88 -2.47 7.87 -9.93
CA PHE A 88 -1.98 8.90 -9.00
C PHE A 88 -2.24 10.32 -9.53
N ALA A 89 -2.05 10.54 -10.84
CA ALA A 89 -2.30 11.84 -11.46
C ALA A 89 -3.75 12.30 -11.30
N THR A 90 -4.72 11.39 -11.42
CA THR A 90 -6.15 11.69 -11.22
C THR A 90 -6.42 12.09 -9.76
N TRP A 91 -5.89 11.33 -8.81
CA TRP A 91 -6.03 11.64 -7.39
C TRP A 91 -5.42 12.99 -7.03
N LYS A 92 -4.22 13.28 -7.54
CA LYS A 92 -3.53 14.57 -7.37
C LYS A 92 -4.30 15.74 -7.99
N GLN A 93 -4.83 15.58 -9.21
CA GLN A 93 -5.67 16.61 -9.86
C GLN A 93 -6.96 16.86 -9.07
N GLY A 94 -7.54 15.81 -8.47
CA GLY A 94 -8.63 15.89 -7.52
C GLY A 94 -8.21 16.39 -6.13
N ARG A 95 -7.05 17.05 -5.98
CA ARG A 95 -6.53 17.60 -4.72
C ARG A 95 -6.47 16.59 -3.57
N TYR A 96 -6.15 15.34 -3.90
CA TYR A 96 -6.03 14.24 -2.95
C TYR A 96 -7.36 13.91 -2.23
N GLN A 97 -8.50 14.16 -2.89
CA GLN A 97 -9.81 13.90 -2.31
C GLN A 97 -10.27 12.45 -2.53
N ASN A 98 -11.04 11.93 -1.57
CA ASN A 98 -11.66 10.59 -1.61
C ASN A 98 -12.40 10.32 -2.94
N GLY A 99 -13.17 11.28 -3.44
CA GLY A 99 -13.96 11.13 -4.67
C GLY A 99 -13.13 10.92 -5.96
N CYS A 100 -11.83 11.15 -5.91
CA CYS A 100 -10.88 10.93 -7.02
C CYS A 100 -9.82 9.87 -6.70
N ALA A 101 -9.97 9.15 -5.58
CA ALA A 101 -8.99 8.20 -5.10
C ALA A 101 -9.27 6.76 -5.58
N LYS A 102 -8.71 5.75 -4.89
CA LYS A 102 -8.82 4.33 -5.24
C LYS A 102 -10.28 3.87 -5.18
N VAL A 103 -10.82 3.33 -6.26
CA VAL A 103 -12.22 2.88 -6.30
C VAL A 103 -12.40 1.58 -5.52
N ILE A 104 -13.30 1.61 -4.53
CA ILE A 104 -13.69 0.46 -3.70
C ILE A 104 -15.18 0.19 -3.89
N PRO A 105 -15.59 -1.02 -4.29
CA PRO A 105 -17.01 -1.38 -4.37
C PRO A 105 -17.69 -1.36 -2.98
N ALA A 106 -18.82 -0.66 -2.89
CA ALA A 106 -19.71 -0.65 -1.74
C ALA A 106 -20.90 -1.57 -2.02
N VAL A 107 -21.08 -2.61 -1.20
CA VAL A 107 -22.07 -3.66 -1.40
C VAL A 107 -23.24 -3.43 -0.45
N PRO A 108 -24.44 -3.06 -0.91
CA PRO A 108 -25.59 -2.86 -0.02
C PRO A 108 -25.93 -4.12 0.76
N ALA A 109 -26.18 -3.99 2.07
CA ALA A 109 -26.47 -5.13 2.96
C ALA A 109 -27.78 -5.86 2.60
N ASN A 110 -28.74 -5.14 2.01
CA ASN A 110 -30.05 -5.67 1.61
C ASN A 110 -30.12 -6.07 0.12
N GLY A 111 -28.97 -6.20 -0.56
CA GLY A 111 -28.91 -6.60 -1.97
C GLY A 111 -29.48 -7.99 -2.21
N THR A 112 -30.07 -8.21 -3.39
CA THR A 112 -30.63 -9.51 -3.82
C THR A 112 -29.58 -10.49 -4.35
N GLU A 113 -28.29 -10.17 -4.22
CA GLU A 113 -27.22 -11.02 -4.72
C GLU A 113 -27.21 -12.37 -3.99
N SER A 114 -27.07 -13.45 -4.76
CA SER A 114 -27.18 -14.84 -4.29
C SER A 114 -26.06 -15.26 -3.35
N ARG A 115 -24.94 -14.53 -3.32
CA ARG A 115 -23.81 -14.75 -2.42
C ARG A 115 -23.62 -13.50 -1.57
N ARG A 116 -23.58 -13.66 -0.25
CA ARG A 116 -23.20 -12.57 0.64
C ARG A 116 -21.72 -12.26 0.43
N VAL A 117 -21.42 -11.08 -0.10
CA VAL A 117 -20.05 -10.60 -0.27
C VAL A 117 -19.76 -9.54 0.78
N ARG A 118 -18.59 -9.63 1.41
CA ARG A 118 -18.07 -8.61 2.32
C ARG A 118 -16.76 -8.05 1.79
N VAL A 119 -16.68 -6.73 1.74
CA VAL A 119 -15.51 -6.01 1.24
C VAL A 119 -14.73 -5.42 2.42
N PHE A 120 -13.44 -5.70 2.47
CA PHE A 120 -12.50 -5.07 3.40
C PHE A 120 -11.58 -4.15 2.62
N PHE A 121 -11.28 -2.97 3.17
CA PHE A 121 -10.27 -2.06 2.64
C PHE A 121 -9.27 -1.69 3.73
N PHE A 122 -8.03 -2.18 3.57
CA PHE A 122 -6.91 -1.93 4.47
C PHE A 122 -5.94 -0.95 3.83
N ASP A 123 -5.80 0.25 4.42
CA ASP A 123 -4.89 1.29 3.96
C ASP A 123 -4.42 2.11 5.17
N ASP A 124 -3.16 2.53 5.23
CA ASP A 124 -2.63 3.34 6.33
C ASP A 124 -2.89 4.85 6.12
N ASN A 125 -3.19 5.25 4.88
CA ASN A 125 -3.48 6.62 4.47
C ASN A 125 -4.98 6.94 4.41
N ILE A 126 -5.86 5.98 4.71
CA ILE A 126 -7.28 6.29 4.88
C ILE A 126 -7.46 7.12 6.15
N ASN A 127 -8.14 8.26 6.02
CA ASN A 127 -8.15 9.27 7.07
C ASN A 127 -9.39 9.13 7.96
N LEU A 128 -9.50 8.05 8.72
CA LEU A 128 -10.67 7.77 9.59
C LEU A 128 -10.63 8.54 10.91
N ASN A 129 -9.49 9.14 11.27
CA ASN A 129 -9.29 9.84 12.53
C ASN A 129 -9.70 11.34 12.50
N ILE A 130 -10.00 11.93 11.33
CA ILE A 130 -10.45 13.33 11.25
C ILE A 130 -11.76 13.46 12.04
N ARG A 131 -11.69 14.17 13.16
CA ARG A 131 -12.86 14.48 13.98
C ARG A 131 -13.80 15.38 13.17
N GLY A 132 -14.96 14.83 12.82
CA GLY A 132 -15.99 15.54 12.08
C GLY A 132 -16.82 14.58 11.25
N THR A 133 -18.03 14.99 10.89
CA THR A 133 -18.99 14.18 10.13
C THR A 133 -18.64 14.04 8.64
N SER A 134 -17.38 14.30 8.25
CA SER A 134 -16.97 14.40 6.83
C SER A 134 -15.65 13.71 6.52
N ALA A 135 -15.05 12.93 7.42
CA ALA A 135 -13.78 12.25 7.15
C ALA A 135 -13.84 11.33 5.92
N GLY A 136 -14.99 10.67 5.72
CA GLY A 136 -15.28 9.82 4.57
C GLY A 136 -16.06 10.50 3.45
N SER A 137 -16.26 11.82 3.49
CA SER A 137 -16.97 12.52 2.41
C SER A 137 -16.15 12.55 1.13
N SER A 138 -16.80 12.76 -0.01
CA SER A 138 -16.14 12.73 -1.33
C SER A 138 -15.11 13.85 -1.52
N ASP A 139 -15.30 14.98 -0.86
CA ASP A 139 -14.48 16.18 -0.95
C ASP A 139 -13.41 16.28 0.15
N ALA A 140 -13.45 15.39 1.15
CA ALA A 140 -12.40 15.27 2.14
C ALA A 140 -11.12 14.70 1.53
N LYS A 141 -9.98 15.15 2.05
CA LYS A 141 -8.67 14.56 1.71
C LYS A 141 -8.64 13.10 2.18
N GLY A 142 -8.26 12.20 1.29
CA GLY A 142 -8.14 10.79 1.60
C GLY A 142 -7.95 9.93 0.35
N ILE A 143 -7.89 8.62 0.56
CA ILE A 143 -7.39 7.65 -0.41
C ILE A 143 -8.46 6.70 -0.95
N CYS A 144 -9.70 6.80 -0.46
CA CYS A 144 -10.76 5.85 -0.76
C CYS A 144 -11.93 6.50 -1.49
N ASN A 145 -12.26 5.94 -2.66
CA ASN A 145 -13.42 6.29 -3.46
C ASN A 145 -14.46 5.17 -3.36
N LEU A 146 -15.23 5.16 -2.27
CA LEU A 146 -16.21 4.11 -1.99
C LEU A 146 -17.45 4.32 -2.88
N ARG A 147 -17.78 3.33 -3.72
CA ARG A 147 -18.79 3.45 -4.78
C ARG A 147 -19.84 2.35 -4.71
N ASP A 148 -21.12 2.74 -4.62
CA ASP A 148 -22.26 1.81 -4.61
C ASP A 148 -22.31 0.98 -5.90
N ILE A 149 -22.26 -0.34 -5.83
CA ILE A 149 -22.31 -1.21 -7.02
C ILE A 149 -23.67 -1.19 -7.74
N SER A 150 -24.73 -0.75 -7.06
CA SER A 150 -26.08 -0.68 -7.61
C SER A 150 -26.31 0.65 -8.33
N GLN A 151 -25.82 1.76 -7.78
CA GLN A 151 -26.09 3.11 -8.30
C GLN A 151 -24.87 3.79 -8.94
N GLY A 152 -23.64 3.39 -8.59
CA GLY A 152 -22.40 4.03 -9.02
C GLY A 152 -22.05 5.30 -8.21
N GLU A 153 -22.92 5.67 -7.28
CA GLU A 153 -22.78 6.86 -6.46
C GLU A 153 -21.71 6.70 -5.39
N PHE A 154 -21.14 7.84 -4.97
CA PHE A 154 -20.18 7.87 -3.87
C PHE A 154 -20.90 7.62 -2.55
N ILE A 155 -20.33 6.76 -1.70
CA ILE A 155 -20.84 6.48 -0.36
C ILE A 155 -19.94 7.14 0.68
N ASP A 156 -20.51 8.08 1.43
CA ASP A 156 -19.84 8.69 2.57
C ASP A 156 -19.66 7.67 3.69
N PHE A 157 -18.41 7.35 4.00
CA PHE A 157 -18.02 6.38 5.04
C PHE A 157 -17.60 7.05 6.36
N SER A 158 -18.00 8.31 6.57
CA SER A 158 -17.88 9.00 7.86
C SER A 158 -18.71 8.32 8.95
N GLU A 159 -18.27 8.43 10.20
CA GLU A 159 -19.01 7.92 11.36
C GLU A 159 -20.44 8.53 11.40
N GLY A 160 -21.45 7.67 11.51
CA GLY A 160 -22.87 8.05 11.55
C GLY A 160 -23.52 8.28 10.18
N LYS A 161 -22.81 8.10 9.06
CA LYS A 161 -23.35 8.16 7.69
C LYS A 161 -23.46 6.77 7.09
N ASN A 162 -24.51 6.50 6.31
CA ASN A 162 -24.69 5.24 5.57
C ASN A 162 -24.41 3.99 6.43
N GLY A 163 -24.91 3.99 7.67
CA GLY A 163 -24.72 2.93 8.63
C GLY A 163 -23.34 2.76 9.25
N PHE A 164 -22.34 3.58 8.88
CA PHE A 164 -20.97 3.44 9.38
C PHE A 164 -20.82 3.78 10.87
N LYS A 165 -20.18 2.89 11.60
CA LYS A 165 -19.79 3.04 13.00
C LYS A 165 -18.29 2.89 13.12
N ARG A 166 -17.71 3.69 14.02
CA ARG A 166 -16.29 3.63 14.33
C ARG A 166 -16.04 2.67 15.48
N GLU A 167 -14.99 1.89 15.34
CA GLU A 167 -14.42 1.04 16.38
C GLU A 167 -12.89 1.15 16.37
N THR A 168 -12.28 0.72 17.47
CA THR A 168 -10.83 0.58 17.61
C THR A 168 -10.45 -0.89 17.67
N ALA A 169 -9.33 -1.25 17.07
CA ALA A 169 -8.69 -2.56 17.25
C ALA A 169 -7.22 -2.37 17.64
N PHE A 170 -6.66 -3.36 18.33
CA PHE A 170 -5.27 -3.31 18.82
C PHE A 170 -4.97 -2.01 19.58
N ARG A 171 -3.79 -1.39 19.39
CA ARG A 171 -3.43 -0.16 20.12
C ARG A 171 -3.87 1.10 19.37
N HIS A 172 -3.81 1.08 18.04
CA HIS A 172 -3.85 2.28 17.20
C HIS A 172 -4.75 2.16 15.96
N THR A 173 -5.26 0.98 15.66
CA THR A 173 -6.03 0.74 14.43
C THR A 173 -7.46 1.26 14.56
N LEU A 174 -7.92 2.00 13.56
CA LEU A 174 -9.31 2.46 13.46
C LEU A 174 -10.07 1.66 12.40
N ILE A 175 -11.31 1.31 12.71
CA ILE A 175 -12.18 0.54 11.85
C ILE A 175 -13.51 1.25 11.71
N HIS A 176 -13.95 1.53 10.48
CA HIS A 176 -15.31 1.93 10.18
C HIS A 176 -16.02 0.75 9.52
N HIS A 177 -17.11 0.27 10.12
CA HIS A 177 -17.94 -0.79 9.52
C HIS A 177 -19.39 -0.33 9.42
N SER A 178 -20.09 -0.77 8.38
CA SER A 178 -21.48 -0.35 8.12
C SER A 178 -22.48 -1.48 8.40
N ASN A 179 -23.68 -1.11 8.85
CA ASN A 179 -24.85 -1.98 8.89
C ASN A 179 -25.77 -1.83 7.67
N GLU A 180 -25.53 -0.83 6.81
CA GLU A 180 -26.25 -0.60 5.55
C GLU A 180 -25.46 -1.13 4.34
N TYR A 181 -24.15 -1.26 4.47
CA TYR A 181 -23.23 -1.81 3.48
C TYR A 181 -22.36 -2.92 4.09
N ASN A 182 -22.09 -3.99 3.34
CA ASN A 182 -21.18 -5.07 3.72
C ASN A 182 -19.71 -4.67 3.53
N ASN A 183 -19.35 -3.50 4.06
CA ASN A 183 -18.04 -2.89 3.92
C ASN A 183 -17.39 -2.66 5.28
N VAL A 184 -16.10 -2.95 5.36
CA VAL A 184 -15.24 -2.70 6.53
C VAL A 184 -14.01 -1.94 6.08
N MET A 185 -13.91 -0.69 6.50
CA MET A 185 -12.81 0.22 6.20
C MET A 185 -11.84 0.21 7.37
N VAL A 186 -10.57 -0.03 7.12
CA VAL A 186 -9.55 -0.19 8.16
C VAL A 186 -8.42 0.79 7.91
N GLN A 187 -8.30 1.78 8.79
CA GLN A 187 -7.09 2.59 8.88
C GLN A 187 -6.04 1.80 9.63
N VAL A 188 -5.16 1.18 8.84
CA VAL A 188 -4.12 0.31 9.37
C VAL A 188 -3.09 1.13 10.11
N ASN A 189 -2.66 0.62 11.27
CA ASN A 189 -1.48 1.14 11.93
C ASN A 189 -0.28 0.21 11.70
N ILE A 190 0.81 0.77 11.17
CA ILE A 190 2.03 0.02 10.86
C ILE A 190 2.59 -0.70 12.10
N LEU A 191 2.58 -0.05 13.27
CA LEU A 191 3.11 -0.66 14.50
C LEU A 191 2.27 -1.87 14.92
N ASP A 192 0.93 -1.77 14.86
CA ASP A 192 0.04 -2.90 15.18
C ASP A 192 0.23 -4.07 14.18
N ALA A 193 0.38 -3.76 12.89
CA ALA A 193 0.58 -4.76 11.84
C ALA A 193 1.94 -5.49 11.97
N MET A 194 2.98 -4.76 12.36
CA MET A 194 4.33 -5.29 12.57
C MET A 194 4.47 -6.09 13.86
N SER A 195 3.64 -5.80 14.87
CA SER A 195 3.80 -6.42 16.18
C SER A 195 2.87 -7.61 16.42
N ASN A 196 1.82 -7.77 15.59
CA ASN A 196 0.93 -8.93 15.66
C ASN A 196 0.90 -9.77 14.37
N PRO A 197 1.32 -11.06 14.38
CA PRO A 197 1.31 -11.91 13.18
C PRO A 197 -0.12 -12.29 12.74
N HIS A 198 -1.14 -12.04 13.56
CA HIS A 198 -2.55 -12.26 13.23
C HIS A 198 -3.30 -10.96 12.98
N TYR A 199 -2.61 -9.84 12.76
CA TYR A 199 -3.21 -8.52 12.64
C TYR A 199 -4.40 -8.48 11.66
N PHE A 200 -4.15 -8.77 10.38
CA PHE A 200 -5.19 -8.74 9.34
C PHE A 200 -6.25 -9.83 9.54
N THR A 201 -5.83 -11.06 9.83
CA THR A 201 -6.74 -12.21 9.99
C THR A 201 -7.70 -12.04 11.16
N SER A 202 -7.25 -11.46 12.28
CA SER A 202 -8.11 -11.20 13.44
C SER A 202 -9.18 -10.14 13.15
N ILE A 203 -8.83 -9.09 12.41
CA ILE A 203 -9.79 -8.08 11.96
C ILE A 203 -10.82 -8.71 11.02
N ILE A 204 -10.36 -9.45 10.00
CA ILE A 204 -11.26 -10.09 9.03
C ILE A 204 -12.22 -11.04 9.75
N LYS A 205 -11.73 -11.94 10.61
CA LYS A 205 -12.54 -12.90 11.36
C LYS A 205 -13.57 -12.25 12.29
N LYS A 206 -13.29 -11.05 12.80
CA LYS A 206 -14.24 -10.31 13.66
C LYS A 206 -15.50 -9.89 12.90
N TYR A 207 -15.38 -9.51 11.63
CA TYR A 207 -16.50 -8.95 10.85
C TYR A 207 -17.05 -9.88 9.78
N ALA A 208 -16.29 -10.90 9.35
CA ALA A 208 -16.76 -11.90 8.40
C ALA A 208 -17.86 -12.77 9.04
N GLN A 209 -18.87 -13.13 8.25
CA GLN A 209 -19.88 -14.13 8.60
C GLN A 209 -19.58 -15.46 7.92
N ALA A 210 -20.18 -16.53 8.44
CA ALA A 210 -20.16 -17.82 7.75
C ALA A 210 -20.73 -17.68 6.33
N ASP A 211 -20.16 -18.43 5.38
CA ASP A 211 -20.57 -18.50 3.98
C ASP A 211 -20.40 -17.21 3.15
N GLU A 212 -19.80 -16.16 3.71
CA GLU A 212 -19.48 -14.94 2.95
C GLU A 212 -18.31 -15.17 1.96
N LYS A 213 -18.42 -14.58 0.77
CA LYS A 213 -17.24 -14.30 -0.05
C LYS A 213 -16.57 -13.05 0.49
N LEU A 214 -15.27 -13.12 0.76
CA LEU A 214 -14.49 -11.96 1.14
C LEU A 214 -13.75 -11.40 -0.08
N ILE A 215 -13.78 -10.08 -0.23
CA ILE A 215 -12.90 -9.33 -1.13
C ILE A 215 -12.08 -8.39 -0.26
N VAL A 216 -10.78 -8.61 -0.21
CA VAL A 216 -9.88 -7.89 0.69
C VAL A 216 -8.93 -7.03 -0.13
N TYR A 217 -9.21 -5.73 -0.16
CA TYR A 217 -8.32 -4.73 -0.73
C TYR A 217 -7.24 -4.36 0.29
N MET A 218 -5.98 -4.45 -0.12
CA MET A 218 -4.83 -4.13 0.72
C MET A 218 -3.89 -3.19 -0.01
N ASP A 219 -3.62 -2.04 0.60
CA ASP A 219 -2.57 -1.15 0.12
C ASP A 219 -1.18 -1.74 0.36
N VAL A 220 -0.28 -1.48 -0.58
CA VAL A 220 1.13 -1.87 -0.46
C VAL A 220 1.89 -0.68 0.11
N ASN A 221 2.17 -0.75 1.40
CA ASN A 221 2.89 0.26 2.19
C ASN A 221 3.69 -0.44 3.32
N GLY A 222 4.11 0.33 4.32
CA GLY A 222 4.87 -0.16 5.49
C GLY A 222 4.20 -1.29 6.30
N THR A 223 2.92 -1.55 6.08
CA THR A 223 2.14 -2.58 6.79
C THR A 223 2.33 -3.98 6.21
N ILE A 224 2.69 -4.08 4.92
CA ILE A 224 3.04 -5.32 4.22
C ILE A 224 4.55 -5.38 4.01
N LEU A 225 5.13 -4.30 3.49
CA LEU A 225 6.52 -4.23 3.05
C LEU A 225 7.32 -3.31 3.98
N TRP A 226 8.24 -3.90 4.73
CA TRP A 226 9.14 -3.19 5.63
C TRP A 226 10.39 -2.71 4.89
N ASP A 227 10.21 -1.73 4.01
CA ASP A 227 11.16 -1.38 2.94
C ASP A 227 12.49 -0.78 3.43
N ASP A 228 12.50 -0.16 4.61
CA ASP A 228 13.70 0.53 5.11
C ASP A 228 14.86 -0.41 5.48
N THR A 229 14.59 -1.70 5.71
CA THR A 229 15.66 -2.70 5.93
C THR A 229 16.57 -2.87 4.71
N ILE A 230 16.09 -2.53 3.51
CA ILE A 230 16.84 -2.65 2.25
C ILE A 230 17.65 -1.40 1.95
N MET A 231 17.22 -0.26 2.50
CA MET A 231 18.05 0.95 2.55
C MET A 231 19.20 0.81 3.56
N GLY A 232 19.34 -0.35 4.20
CA GLY A 232 20.36 -0.65 5.20
C GLY A 232 20.07 -0.03 6.56
N LEU A 233 18.83 0.39 6.83
CA LEU A 233 18.45 0.91 8.13
C LEU A 233 18.25 -0.24 9.12
N GLY A 234 18.70 -0.05 10.36
CA GLY A 234 18.50 -1.03 11.43
C GLY A 234 17.03 -1.07 11.87
N GLN A 235 16.57 -2.22 12.38
CA GLN A 235 15.19 -2.38 12.86
C GLN A 235 14.78 -1.31 13.89
N GLU A 236 15.71 -0.93 14.78
CA GLU A 236 15.50 0.11 15.78
C GLU A 236 15.22 1.48 15.15
N GLU A 237 16.01 1.87 14.14
CA GLU A 237 15.85 3.13 13.43
C GLU A 237 14.49 3.19 12.75
N VAL A 238 14.08 2.11 12.08
CA VAL A 238 12.78 2.06 11.40
C VAL A 238 11.64 2.11 12.41
N LEU A 239 11.73 1.37 13.51
CA LEU A 239 10.70 1.38 14.55
C LEU A 239 10.58 2.77 15.17
N LEU A 240 11.68 3.43 15.54
CA LEU A 240 11.68 4.77 16.12
C LEU A 240 11.09 5.80 15.15
N SER A 241 11.53 5.78 13.89
CA SER A 241 10.99 6.63 12.83
C SER A 241 9.47 6.41 12.66
N THR A 242 9.01 5.17 12.74
CA THR A 242 7.58 4.83 12.63
C THR A 242 6.79 5.30 13.85
N MET A 243 7.27 5.03 15.06
CA MET A 243 6.65 5.50 16.30
C MET A 243 6.55 7.03 16.32
N MET A 244 7.60 7.73 15.91
CA MET A 244 7.64 9.19 15.82
C MET A 244 6.74 9.78 14.73
N ALA A 245 6.36 9.00 13.72
CA ALA A 245 5.32 9.39 12.76
C ALA A 245 3.92 9.24 13.35
N CYS A 246 3.75 8.32 14.31
CA CYS A 246 2.49 8.05 14.99
C CYS A 246 2.26 8.87 16.26
N ILE A 247 3.20 9.73 16.64
CA ILE A 247 3.02 10.70 17.73
C ILE A 247 3.22 12.12 17.23
N GLU A 248 2.52 13.06 17.85
CA GLU A 248 2.54 14.48 17.52
C GLU A 248 2.74 15.35 18.75
N VAL A 249 3.33 16.52 18.54
CA VAL A 249 3.36 17.60 19.52
C VAL A 249 2.15 18.51 19.29
N ARG A 250 1.43 18.80 20.38
CA ARG A 250 0.32 19.76 20.46
C ARG A 250 0.76 20.96 21.31
N PRO A 251 1.25 22.03 20.68
CA PRO A 251 1.79 23.17 21.41
C PRO A 251 0.72 23.90 22.21
N SER A 252 1.05 24.38 23.41
CA SER A 252 0.11 25.20 24.21
C SER A 252 0.02 26.64 23.72
N ALA A 253 1.04 27.13 23.03
CA ALA A 253 1.12 28.46 22.43
C ALA A 253 2.03 28.43 21.19
N SER A 254 1.89 29.43 20.31
CA SER A 254 2.76 29.54 19.15
C SER A 254 4.15 30.03 19.58
N GLN A 255 5.19 29.24 19.29
CA GLN A 255 6.53 29.46 19.83
C GLN A 255 7.61 28.80 18.97
N ASP A 256 8.85 29.24 19.18
CA ASP A 256 9.99 28.80 18.40
C ASP A 256 10.76 27.72 19.15
N PHE A 257 10.93 26.57 18.51
CA PHE A 257 11.72 25.45 19.02
C PHE A 257 13.06 25.39 18.29
N VAL A 258 14.14 25.23 19.05
CA VAL A 258 15.50 25.13 18.52
C VAL A 258 16.12 23.84 19.04
N TRP A 259 16.46 22.93 18.12
CA TRP A 259 17.18 21.71 18.44
C TRP A 259 18.68 21.93 18.25
N GLU A 260 19.44 22.02 19.33
CA GLU A 260 20.88 22.28 19.31
C GLU A 260 21.24 23.54 18.48
N SER A 261 22.12 23.40 17.49
CA SER A 261 22.52 24.45 16.55
C SER A 261 21.79 24.36 15.20
N LYS A 262 20.71 23.57 15.12
CA LYS A 262 19.90 23.42 13.89
C LYS A 262 18.89 24.56 13.75
N ARG A 263 18.21 24.57 12.60
CA ARG A 263 17.21 25.56 12.23
C ARG A 263 16.08 25.63 13.26
N THR A 264 15.65 26.86 13.57
CA THR A 264 14.46 27.12 14.36
C THR A 264 13.20 26.64 13.64
N VAL A 265 12.37 25.86 14.33
CA VAL A 265 11.06 25.41 13.84
C VAL A 265 9.96 26.07 14.65
N ARG A 266 8.95 26.62 13.94
CA ARG A 266 7.77 27.20 14.57
C ARG A 266 6.78 26.10 14.95
N LEU A 267 6.44 26.05 16.23
CA LEU A 267 5.35 25.24 16.77
C LEU A 267 4.09 26.11 16.86
N ASP A 268 2.96 25.61 16.37
CA ASP A 268 1.70 26.34 16.27
C ASP A 268 0.55 25.48 16.85
N PRO A 269 -0.23 25.95 17.84
CA PRO A 269 -1.32 25.18 18.46
C PRO A 269 -2.38 24.71 17.45
N ASP A 270 -2.61 25.50 16.41
CA ASP A 270 -3.59 25.20 15.37
C ASP A 270 -3.08 24.19 14.32
N LYS A 271 -1.79 23.82 14.39
CA LYS A 271 -1.14 22.89 13.46
C LYS A 271 -0.24 21.92 14.22
N PRO A 272 -0.84 20.94 14.94
CA PRO A 272 -0.08 19.81 15.48
C PRO A 272 0.80 19.19 14.40
N LYS A 273 2.01 18.78 14.78
CA LYS A 273 2.96 18.14 13.86
C LYS A 273 3.36 16.81 14.41
N SER A 274 3.44 15.79 13.54
CA SER A 274 4.09 14.55 13.92
C SER A 274 5.56 14.83 14.29
N ILE A 275 6.11 14.09 15.24
CA ILE A 275 7.50 14.29 15.67
C ILE A 275 8.46 13.99 14.51
N LYS A 276 8.12 13.03 13.64
CA LYS A 276 8.89 12.77 12.40
C LYS A 276 8.92 13.97 11.45
N GLN A 277 7.79 14.65 11.22
CA GLN A 277 7.77 15.88 10.41
C GLN A 277 8.64 16.98 11.03
N LEU A 278 8.59 17.13 12.36
CA LEU A 278 9.43 18.07 13.08
C LEU A 278 10.93 17.76 12.89
N VAL A 279 11.35 16.49 13.00
CA VAL A 279 12.74 16.08 12.74
C VAL A 279 13.16 16.38 11.30
N HIS A 280 12.26 16.17 10.33
CA HIS A 280 12.52 16.53 8.94
C HIS A 280 12.73 18.04 8.75
N GLU A 281 11.91 18.88 9.38
CA GLU A 281 12.08 20.34 9.36
C GLU A 281 13.39 20.79 10.04
N ILE A 282 13.75 20.20 11.19
CA ILE A 282 15.02 20.43 11.89
C ILE A 282 16.22 20.07 10.99
N SER A 283 16.10 18.98 10.23
CA SER A 283 17.17 18.48 9.36
C SER A 283 17.46 19.40 8.18
N GLU A 284 16.46 20.16 7.70
CA GLU A 284 16.58 20.99 6.49
C GLU A 284 17.15 20.22 5.27
N GLY A 285 16.86 18.92 5.16
CA GLY A 285 17.37 18.07 4.10
C GLY A 285 18.81 17.55 4.31
N ASP A 286 19.42 17.80 5.47
CA ASP A 286 20.66 17.15 5.91
C ASP A 286 20.41 15.64 6.12
N LYS A 287 20.66 14.87 5.06
CA LYS A 287 20.47 13.41 5.05
C LYS A 287 21.35 12.68 6.06
N VAL A 288 22.52 13.22 6.39
CA VAL A 288 23.46 12.59 7.33
C VAL A 288 22.90 12.72 8.74
N PHE A 289 22.51 13.94 9.12
CA PHE A 289 21.83 14.18 10.40
C PHE A 289 20.53 13.39 10.51
N TYR A 290 19.68 13.44 9.48
CA TYR A 290 18.40 12.76 9.52
C TYR A 290 18.55 11.25 9.74
N ARG A 291 19.53 10.61 9.10
CA ARG A 291 19.83 9.17 9.32
C ARG A 291 20.41 8.90 10.70
N SER A 292 21.35 9.72 11.19
CA SER A 292 21.96 9.50 12.50
C SER A 292 21.06 9.89 13.68
N PHE A 293 19.93 10.55 13.42
CA PHE A 293 18.99 10.99 14.45
C PHE A 293 18.32 9.81 15.19
N TRP A 294 18.03 8.72 14.48
CA TRP A 294 17.14 7.65 14.95
C TRP A 294 17.82 6.68 15.94
N SER A 295 18.04 7.17 17.16
CA SER A 295 18.37 6.36 18.33
C SER A 295 17.37 6.61 19.45
N LEU A 296 17.18 5.63 20.33
CA LEU A 296 16.26 5.78 21.47
C LEU A 296 16.68 6.97 22.35
N LYS A 297 17.98 7.11 22.64
CA LYS A 297 18.52 8.21 23.44
C LYS A 297 18.25 9.59 22.83
N THR A 298 18.48 9.76 21.52
CA THR A 298 18.19 11.03 20.82
C THR A 298 16.69 11.31 20.82
N SER A 299 15.88 10.27 20.61
CA SER A 299 14.42 10.33 20.62
C SER A 299 13.87 10.78 21.97
N GLU A 300 14.28 10.15 23.07
CA GLU A 300 13.89 10.51 24.44
C GLU A 300 14.27 11.95 24.79
N ARG A 301 15.46 12.39 24.38
CA ARG A 301 15.92 13.76 24.58
C ARG A 301 15.04 14.75 23.82
N LEU A 302 14.70 14.46 22.55
CA LEU A 302 13.78 15.32 21.78
C LEU A 302 12.42 15.44 22.46
N LEU A 303 11.83 14.32 22.89
CA LEU A 303 10.55 14.35 23.58
C LEU A 303 10.63 15.15 24.89
N THR A 304 11.71 14.97 25.66
CA THR A 304 11.95 15.73 26.89
C THR A 304 12.04 17.23 26.63
N GLU A 305 12.74 17.64 25.58
CA GLU A 305 12.86 19.06 25.20
C GLU A 305 11.55 19.63 24.64
N LEU A 306 10.64 18.80 24.12
CA LEU A 306 9.33 19.24 23.60
C LEU A 306 8.22 19.32 24.65
N VAL A 307 8.30 18.57 25.76
CA VAL A 307 7.29 18.60 26.84
C VAL A 307 7.02 20.02 27.39
N PRO A 308 8.01 20.91 27.58
CA PRO A 308 7.75 22.29 28.00
C PRO A 308 6.93 23.10 26.99
N PHE A 309 6.88 22.66 25.73
CA PHE A 309 6.23 23.36 24.63
C PHE A 309 4.76 22.95 24.45
N GLY A 310 4.34 21.83 25.04
CA GLY A 310 2.97 21.34 24.93
C GLY A 310 2.85 19.86 25.26
N GLU A 311 1.76 19.24 24.80
CA GLU A 311 1.51 17.83 25.04
C GLU A 311 2.01 16.98 23.88
N ILE A 312 2.51 15.79 24.18
CA ILE A 312 2.85 14.78 23.18
C ILE A 312 1.74 13.74 23.20
N ARG A 313 1.16 13.41 22.04
CA ARG A 313 0.02 12.48 21.94
C ARG A 313 0.17 11.57 20.74
N TRP A 314 -0.50 10.41 20.77
CA TRP A 314 -0.64 9.55 19.60
C TRP A 314 -1.56 10.21 18.56
N THR A 315 -1.20 10.14 17.30
CA THR A 315 -1.99 10.65 16.16
C THR A 315 -3.21 9.77 15.88
N SER A 316 -3.14 8.51 16.25
CA SER A 316 -4.22 7.53 16.10
C SER A 316 -5.13 7.49 17.32
N GLY A 317 -6.44 7.49 17.08
CA GLY A 317 -7.46 7.23 18.10
C GLY A 317 -7.98 8.46 18.82
N ILE A 318 -8.75 8.20 19.88
CA ILE A 318 -9.41 9.20 20.71
C ILE A 318 -8.38 9.90 21.59
N ALA A 319 -7.45 10.62 20.94
CA ALA A 319 -6.27 11.19 21.56
C ALA A 319 -6.60 12.11 22.75
N GLU A 320 -7.81 12.67 22.80
CA GLU A 320 -8.29 13.49 23.91
C GLU A 320 -8.71 12.68 25.16
N GLU A 321 -9.06 11.39 25.01
CA GLU A 321 -9.45 10.54 26.14
C GLU A 321 -8.25 9.88 26.83
N LYS A 322 -7.13 9.74 26.10
CA LYS A 322 -5.89 9.19 26.68
C LYS A 322 -5.08 10.30 27.35
N PRO A 323 -4.33 10.01 28.42
CA PRO A 323 -3.38 10.97 28.97
C PRO A 323 -2.27 11.29 27.94
N PRO A 324 -1.62 12.47 28.03
CA PRO A 324 -0.41 12.77 27.26
C PRO A 324 0.64 11.66 27.41
N LEU A 325 1.37 11.38 26.34
CA LEU A 325 2.44 10.41 26.30
C LEU A 325 3.65 10.94 27.06
N SER A 326 4.04 10.25 28.13
CA SER A 326 5.29 10.51 28.83
C SER A 326 6.48 9.95 28.07
N VAL A 327 7.68 10.51 28.30
CA VAL A 327 8.94 9.99 27.74
C VAL A 327 9.15 8.54 28.15
N GLN A 328 8.94 8.21 29.44
CA GLN A 328 9.03 6.83 29.92
C GLN A 328 8.03 5.91 29.21
N GLY A 329 6.78 6.36 29.02
CA GLY A 329 5.77 5.59 28.29
C GLY A 329 6.17 5.33 26.85
N PHE A 330 6.80 6.30 26.18
CA PHE A 330 7.35 6.12 24.84
C PHE A 330 8.44 5.02 24.83
N SER A 331 9.39 5.09 25.77
CA SER A 331 10.47 4.12 25.88
C SER A 331 9.97 2.71 26.22
N ASP A 332 9.00 2.58 27.12
CA ASP A 332 8.39 1.29 27.46
C ASP A 332 7.72 0.66 26.25
N MET A 333 6.99 1.46 25.45
CA MET A 333 6.38 0.99 24.21
C MET A 333 7.42 0.61 23.15
N PHE A 334 8.51 1.37 23.02
CA PHE A 334 9.59 1.02 22.09
C PHE A 334 10.17 -0.36 22.42
N HIS A 335 10.48 -0.62 23.69
CA HIS A 335 10.98 -1.93 24.12
C HIS A 335 9.93 -3.04 23.89
N SER A 336 8.66 -2.79 24.20
CA SER A 336 7.58 -3.74 23.93
C SER A 336 7.48 -4.10 22.45
N TYR A 337 7.50 -3.10 21.56
CA TYR A 337 7.46 -3.33 20.12
C TYR A 337 8.71 -4.05 19.61
N MET A 338 9.90 -3.69 20.09
CA MET A 338 11.13 -4.40 19.73
C MET A 338 11.07 -5.88 20.09
N GLU A 339 10.57 -6.22 21.28
CA GLU A 339 10.41 -7.63 21.68
C GLU A 339 9.35 -8.36 20.85
N GLU A 340 8.21 -7.72 20.57
CA GLU A 340 7.16 -8.27 19.69
C GLU A 340 7.69 -8.50 18.26
N ILE A 341 8.43 -7.53 17.70
CA ILE A 341 9.00 -7.60 16.35
C ILE A 341 10.09 -8.68 16.26
N LYS A 342 10.94 -8.82 17.28
CA LYS A 342 11.97 -9.88 17.32
C LYS A 342 11.36 -11.28 17.30
N GLN A 343 10.15 -11.44 17.84
CA GLN A 343 9.42 -12.71 17.82
C GLN A 343 8.76 -12.99 16.46
N GLN A 344 8.69 -12.01 15.58
CA GLN A 344 8.11 -12.18 14.25
C GLN A 344 9.14 -12.69 13.24
N VAL A 345 8.73 -13.69 12.47
CA VAL A 345 9.49 -14.14 11.30
C VAL A 345 9.20 -13.17 10.16
N VAL A 346 10.12 -12.23 9.93
CA VAL A 346 10.12 -11.40 8.71
C VAL A 346 10.81 -12.18 7.61
N SER A 347 10.07 -12.56 6.57
CA SER A 347 10.65 -13.14 5.36
C SER A 347 10.81 -12.05 4.32
N GLN A 348 12.05 -11.81 3.86
CA GLN A 348 12.35 -10.90 2.73
C GLN A 348 11.84 -9.45 2.92
N GLY A 349 11.79 -8.99 4.18
CA GLY A 349 11.30 -7.66 4.53
C GLY A 349 9.77 -7.54 4.51
N MET A 350 9.03 -8.65 4.48
CA MET A 350 7.56 -8.65 4.54
C MET A 350 7.05 -9.20 5.86
N THR A 351 5.94 -8.63 6.36
CA THR A 351 5.37 -8.97 7.66
C THR A 351 4.74 -10.37 7.65
N ALA A 352 4.87 -11.12 8.75
CA ALA A 352 4.25 -12.43 8.88
C ALA A 352 2.71 -12.37 8.80
N SER A 353 2.14 -11.24 9.22
CA SER A 353 0.70 -10.99 9.18
C SER A 353 0.14 -10.96 7.77
N TRP A 354 0.90 -10.47 6.78
CA TRP A 354 0.53 -10.53 5.37
C TRP A 354 0.40 -11.96 4.87
N PHE A 355 1.44 -12.80 5.04
CA PHE A 355 1.43 -14.17 4.52
C PHE A 355 0.32 -15.02 5.13
N ARG A 356 0.10 -14.90 6.45
CA ARG A 356 -1.01 -15.59 7.13
C ARG A 356 -2.38 -15.13 6.64
N CYS A 357 -2.51 -13.84 6.28
CA CYS A 357 -3.73 -13.32 5.68
C CYS A 357 -3.97 -13.91 4.29
N LEU A 358 -2.93 -13.89 3.45
CA LEU A 358 -3.00 -14.41 2.09
C LEU A 358 -3.33 -15.91 2.06
N GLU A 359 -2.69 -16.70 2.90
CA GLU A 359 -2.96 -18.14 3.05
C GLU A 359 -4.43 -18.39 3.47
N MET A 360 -4.89 -17.74 4.55
CA MET A 360 -6.27 -17.85 5.02
C MET A 360 -7.29 -17.49 3.93
N LEU A 361 -7.02 -16.43 3.16
CA LEU A 361 -7.93 -15.99 2.10
C LEU A 361 -7.95 -16.95 0.91
N ARG A 362 -6.80 -17.51 0.51
CA ARG A 362 -6.70 -18.53 -0.54
C ARG A 362 -7.42 -19.81 -0.16
N GLU A 363 -7.19 -20.33 1.06
CA GLU A 363 -7.85 -21.54 1.55
C GLU A 363 -9.38 -21.39 1.58
N GLY A 364 -9.87 -20.20 1.91
CA GLY A 364 -11.31 -19.87 1.88
C GLY A 364 -11.87 -19.58 0.48
N GLY A 365 -11.05 -19.61 -0.57
CA GLY A 365 -11.45 -19.22 -1.93
C GLY A 365 -11.92 -17.77 -2.01
N HIS A 366 -11.30 -16.88 -1.23
CA HIS A 366 -11.58 -15.44 -1.18
C HIS A 366 -10.69 -14.67 -2.16
N SER A 367 -11.01 -13.39 -2.40
CA SER A 367 -10.19 -12.52 -3.26
C SER A 367 -9.28 -11.62 -2.43
N VAL A 368 -8.03 -11.49 -2.86
CA VAL A 368 -7.07 -10.53 -2.31
C VAL A 368 -6.68 -9.56 -3.42
N VAL A 369 -6.89 -8.27 -3.20
CA VAL A 369 -6.58 -7.23 -4.17
C VAL A 369 -5.50 -6.33 -3.61
N LEU A 370 -4.27 -6.43 -4.11
CA LEU A 370 -3.24 -5.44 -3.85
C LEU A 370 -3.59 -4.16 -4.61
N GLN A 371 -3.86 -3.08 -3.87
CA GLN A 371 -4.34 -1.85 -4.46
C GLN A 371 -3.43 -0.67 -4.14
N SER A 372 -2.70 -0.19 -5.14
CA SER A 372 -1.71 0.88 -4.94
C SER A 372 -1.85 2.00 -5.96
N PHE A 373 -1.28 3.17 -5.63
CA PHE A 373 -0.90 4.20 -6.59
C PHE A 373 0.55 4.04 -7.06
N GLY A 374 1.33 3.25 -6.33
CA GLY A 374 2.76 3.06 -6.52
C GLY A 374 3.10 1.74 -7.22
N MET A 375 4.41 1.58 -7.37
CA MET A 375 5.06 0.56 -8.18
C MET A 375 5.53 -0.65 -7.34
N ASP A 376 5.32 -0.58 -6.02
CA ASP A 376 5.85 -1.57 -5.07
C ASP A 376 5.02 -2.87 -5.05
N THR A 377 3.87 -2.90 -5.73
CA THR A 377 2.98 -4.06 -5.81
C THR A 377 3.66 -5.26 -6.45
N HIS A 378 4.41 -5.07 -7.53
CA HIS A 378 5.11 -6.16 -8.22
C HIS A 378 6.10 -6.87 -7.31
N ARG A 379 6.76 -6.14 -6.41
CA ARG A 379 7.66 -6.74 -5.44
C ARG A 379 6.91 -7.58 -4.41
N VAL A 380 5.77 -7.13 -3.93
CA VAL A 380 4.93 -7.94 -3.03
C VAL A 380 4.45 -9.20 -3.74
N VAL A 381 4.02 -9.08 -5.01
CA VAL A 381 3.59 -10.22 -5.84
C VAL A 381 4.69 -11.28 -5.95
N ARG A 382 5.92 -10.90 -6.33
CA ARG A 382 7.08 -11.80 -6.45
C ARG A 382 7.34 -12.70 -5.25
N HIS A 383 7.06 -12.20 -4.06
CA HIS A 383 7.28 -12.93 -2.82
C HIS A 383 6.02 -13.61 -2.29
N SER A 384 4.85 -13.31 -2.87
CA SER A 384 3.54 -13.80 -2.42
C SER A 384 2.97 -14.93 -3.29
N VAL A 385 3.53 -15.16 -4.48
CA VAL A 385 3.04 -16.15 -5.45
C VAL A 385 4.20 -16.96 -6.03
N ASP A 386 3.91 -18.20 -6.43
CA ASP A 386 4.90 -19.06 -7.10
C ASP A 386 5.11 -18.68 -8.58
N ASP A 387 4.07 -18.14 -9.23
CA ASP A 387 4.09 -17.75 -10.64
C ASP A 387 3.33 -16.44 -10.86
N GLU A 388 4.06 -15.37 -11.12
CA GLU A 388 3.50 -14.02 -11.34
C GLU A 388 2.55 -13.95 -12.54
N ARG A 389 2.72 -14.83 -13.53
CA ARG A 389 1.88 -14.86 -14.74
C ARG A 389 0.44 -15.27 -14.45
N LYS A 390 0.17 -15.81 -13.27
CA LYS A 390 -1.19 -16.17 -12.82
C LYS A 390 -1.89 -15.02 -12.09
N VAL A 391 -1.18 -13.93 -11.81
CA VAL A 391 -1.74 -12.77 -11.10
C VAL A 391 -2.34 -11.81 -12.09
N LEU A 392 -3.64 -11.52 -11.96
CA LEU A 392 -4.32 -10.54 -12.80
C LEU A 392 -3.86 -9.12 -12.41
N HIS A 393 -3.34 -8.35 -13.37
CA HIS A 393 -2.96 -6.96 -13.17
C HIS A 393 -3.93 -6.02 -13.88
N ILE A 394 -4.57 -5.11 -13.14
CA ILE A 394 -5.53 -4.12 -13.67
C ILE A 394 -4.97 -2.72 -13.45
N ALA A 395 -4.77 -1.96 -14.54
CA ALA A 395 -4.43 -0.54 -14.53
C ALA A 395 -5.69 0.31 -14.71
N VAL A 396 -6.06 1.05 -13.67
CA VAL A 396 -7.29 1.86 -13.68
C VAL A 396 -7.03 3.20 -14.36
N ASN A 397 -7.85 3.51 -15.37
CA ASN A 397 -7.83 4.77 -16.10
C ASN A 397 -6.44 5.13 -16.67
N VAL A 398 -5.73 4.14 -17.22
CA VAL A 398 -4.36 4.30 -17.78
C VAL A 398 -4.22 5.46 -18.77
N GLU A 399 -5.30 5.79 -19.50
CA GLU A 399 -5.31 6.90 -20.45
C GLU A 399 -5.17 8.28 -19.78
N LEU A 400 -5.52 8.37 -18.49
CA LEU A 400 -5.37 9.58 -17.68
C LEU A 400 -4.00 9.66 -16.99
N TRP A 401 -3.14 8.66 -17.13
CA TRP A 401 -1.83 8.64 -16.51
C TRP A 401 -0.87 9.57 -17.26
N SER A 402 0.08 10.16 -16.54
CA SER A 402 1.16 10.90 -17.20
C SER A 402 2.08 9.94 -17.97
N ASP A 403 2.80 10.46 -18.97
CA ASP A 403 3.79 9.66 -19.70
C ASP A 403 4.85 9.06 -18.78
N ARG A 404 5.24 9.82 -17.75
CA ARG A 404 6.15 9.36 -16.70
C ARG A 404 5.58 8.15 -15.96
N ASP A 405 4.33 8.23 -15.48
CA ASP A 405 3.71 7.15 -14.72
C ASP A 405 3.54 5.89 -15.57
N ARG A 406 3.13 6.04 -16.85
CA ARG A 406 3.05 4.92 -17.80
C ARG A 406 4.41 4.26 -18.05
N THR A 407 5.46 5.07 -18.19
CA THR A 407 6.82 4.58 -18.41
C THR A 407 7.32 3.81 -17.18
N MET A 408 7.18 4.40 -15.98
CA MET A 408 7.54 3.73 -14.73
C MET A 408 6.74 2.43 -14.55
N PHE A 409 5.43 2.46 -14.85
CA PHE A 409 4.56 1.28 -14.83
C PHE A 409 5.05 0.15 -15.72
N ALA A 410 5.45 0.45 -16.95
CA ALA A 410 6.00 -0.55 -17.86
C ALA A 410 7.37 -1.06 -17.42
N GLU A 411 8.20 -0.19 -16.83
CA GLU A 411 9.55 -0.53 -16.40
C GLU A 411 9.60 -1.58 -15.28
N GLN A 412 8.61 -1.64 -14.37
CA GLN A 412 8.62 -2.65 -13.31
C GLN A 412 8.55 -4.08 -13.82
N PHE A 413 7.90 -4.28 -14.98
CA PHE A 413 7.67 -5.61 -15.56
C PHE A 413 8.80 -6.04 -16.50
N LYS A 414 9.75 -5.15 -16.77
CA LYS A 414 10.94 -5.53 -17.53
C LYS A 414 11.76 -6.49 -16.67
N PRO A 415 12.32 -7.57 -17.27
CA PRO A 415 13.30 -8.38 -16.57
C PRO A 415 14.40 -7.46 -16.02
N PRO A 416 14.89 -7.68 -14.79
CA PRO A 416 16.08 -6.96 -14.34
C PRO A 416 17.15 -7.17 -15.41
N ALA A 417 17.76 -6.06 -15.87
CA ALA A 417 18.85 -6.13 -16.84
C ALA A 417 19.84 -7.17 -16.32
N SER A 418 20.11 -8.21 -17.13
CA SER A 418 20.80 -9.40 -16.66
C SER A 418 22.03 -9.01 -15.84
N THR A 419 22.08 -9.48 -14.59
CA THR A 419 23.12 -9.17 -13.59
C THR A 419 24.54 -9.54 -14.03
N ALA A 420 24.69 -10.15 -15.21
CA ALA A 420 25.95 -10.35 -15.90
C ALA A 420 26.75 -9.04 -16.12
N GLN A 421 26.11 -7.87 -16.19
CA GLN A 421 26.82 -6.58 -16.23
C GLN A 421 27.03 -5.93 -14.84
N GLU A 422 26.19 -6.24 -13.85
CA GLU A 422 26.27 -5.60 -12.52
C GLU A 422 27.41 -6.17 -11.65
N HIS A 423 27.73 -7.47 -11.81
CA HIS A 423 28.94 -8.04 -11.19
C HIS A 423 30.23 -7.61 -11.90
N ALA A 424 30.19 -7.29 -13.19
CA ALA A 424 31.34 -6.72 -13.91
C ALA A 424 31.60 -5.25 -13.53
N ALA A 425 30.56 -4.48 -13.22
CA ALA A 425 30.68 -3.10 -12.75
C ALA A 425 31.09 -2.99 -11.26
N LYS A 426 30.74 -3.97 -10.42
CA LYS A 426 31.16 -4.01 -9.00
C LYS A 426 32.57 -4.59 -8.78
N GLY A 427 33.22 -5.11 -9.82
CA GLY A 427 34.59 -5.65 -9.77
C GLY A 427 35.72 -4.63 -10.00
N THR A 428 35.40 -3.41 -10.47
CA THR A 428 36.43 -2.42 -10.82
C THR A 428 35.97 -1.00 -10.48
N VAL A 429 35.90 -0.65 -9.19
CA VAL A 429 35.82 0.76 -8.77
C VAL A 429 36.84 1.00 -7.65
N CYS A 430 38.05 1.36 -8.05
CA CYS A 430 38.90 2.25 -7.26
C CYS A 430 38.16 3.58 -7.10
N GLY A 431 38.16 4.10 -5.87
CA GLY A 431 37.34 5.25 -5.48
C GLY A 431 37.60 6.52 -6.27
N CYS A 432 36.52 7.19 -6.64
CA CYS A 432 36.34 8.65 -6.68
C CYS A 432 34.82 8.90 -6.77
N GLY A 433 34.27 9.62 -5.80
CA GLY A 433 32.84 9.81 -5.62
C GLY A 433 32.19 10.77 -6.62
N GLY A 434 30.90 10.54 -6.87
CA GLY A 434 29.98 11.48 -7.49
C GLY A 434 28.57 11.28 -6.92
N PRO A 435 27.80 12.34 -6.62
CA PRO A 435 26.47 12.21 -6.04
C PRO A 435 25.44 11.92 -7.14
N GLY A 436 25.01 10.65 -7.25
CA GLY A 436 23.92 10.22 -8.13
C GLY A 436 22.55 10.36 -7.45
N GLY A 437 21.61 11.01 -8.13
CA GLY A 437 20.26 11.29 -7.65
C GLY A 437 19.39 10.03 -7.54
N GLY A 438 19.00 9.71 -6.30
CA GLY A 438 17.86 8.84 -5.99
C GLY A 438 16.81 9.64 -5.24
N SER A 439 15.79 10.12 -5.95
CA SER A 439 14.61 10.78 -5.36
C SER A 439 13.34 10.27 -6.05
N GLY A 440 12.89 9.08 -5.64
CA GLY A 440 11.63 8.48 -6.09
C GLY A 440 10.64 8.22 -4.96
N LEU A 441 11.12 7.78 -3.80
CA LEU A 441 10.25 7.30 -2.70
C LEU A 441 9.72 8.39 -1.76
N TRP A 442 10.37 9.56 -1.67
CA TRP A 442 10.02 10.57 -0.66
C TRP A 442 8.74 11.36 -0.97
N GLY A 443 8.22 11.29 -2.19
CA GLY A 443 7.05 12.07 -2.62
C GLY A 443 5.70 11.51 -2.15
N LEU A 444 5.62 10.23 -1.77
CA LEU A 444 4.36 9.57 -1.40
C LEU A 444 4.00 9.76 0.09
N LEU A 445 4.98 9.85 0.97
CA LEU A 445 4.77 10.16 2.40
C LEU A 445 4.43 11.65 2.66
N GLN A 446 4.62 12.55 1.68
CA GLN A 446 4.29 13.97 1.81
C GLN A 446 2.86 14.32 1.35
N ALA A 447 2.13 13.41 0.69
CA ALA A 447 0.81 13.73 0.13
C ALA A 447 -0.34 13.55 1.15
N SER A 448 -0.10 12.87 2.28
CA SER A 448 -1.15 12.47 3.24
C SER A 448 -1.01 13.12 4.63
N MET A 449 -0.18 14.15 4.80
CA MET A 449 -0.09 14.92 6.05
C MET A 449 -0.27 16.41 5.82
#